data_AF-W8F2C2-F1
#
_entry.id   AF-W8F2C2-F1
#
_cell.length_a   1.000
_cell.length_b   1.000
_cell.length_c   1.000
_cell.angle_alpha   90.00
_cell.angle_beta   90.00
_cell.angle_gamma   90.00
#
_symmetry.space_group_name_H-M   'P 1'
#
loop_
_entity.id
_entity.type
_entity.pdbx_description
1 polymer ?
#
loop_
_entity_poly.entity_id
_entity_poly.type
_entity_poly.pdbx_seq_one_letter_code
_entity_poly.pdbx_strand_id
1 'polypeptide(L)'
;MRCFSPLLLSGILFSLSSAGCSSTPPETSRPPLADAPPAIPVESAAVAQGPGRFPETFEQGGKGSYAEGDEQLGSGSWHFTDALIGSSDQDHKRGEHAARLRGRGQLRMNFDAPTGVRTIRISAAAYGQDAASTWELWGSVDGGRTFRRIGAPMQAQGTRLLTTTFQGITPGPLRLEIRKTDGGSGRLNIDDVVLEMAGGMAVAGGPIAPVIQPPSPQAPKSPNSQAPSASTDNDNMGLGNPSGATASLSSPTNYLLVKPQFTIGYNAQRGTPTWVSWHLTRTDIGSAPRQDDFRPDPALPREFYQVTRNSYSGSGFDKGHNCPSADRTRELDDNSATFLMTNMLPQAGNNNQRTWSSLEEWTRAQVQRGQEVYVIMGSYGKGGTGTNGFKTTIDNGHVTVPARVWKVLVLLPEGSNDVQRIAAGQARLLAVDTPNDQTVSPDWSQYRVSIDAIEAATGLDLLSKIPLAAQDRLEAQVDTAPTR
;
A
#
# COMPACT_ATOMS: atom_id res chain seq x y z
N MET A 1 -59.57 69.34 -9.66
CA MET A 1 -60.19 69.87 -8.41
C MET A 1 -59.74 69.00 -7.23
N ARG A 2 -59.97 69.45 -6.00
CA ARG A 2 -59.53 68.78 -4.75
C ARG A 2 -60.41 67.56 -4.40
N CYS A 3 -59.97 66.85 -3.34
CA CYS A 3 -60.76 65.96 -2.46
C CYS A 3 -61.09 64.55 -2.99
N PHE A 4 -61.17 63.49 -2.16
CA PHE A 4 -60.52 63.17 -0.87
C PHE A 4 -60.66 61.64 -0.63
N SER A 5 -59.80 61.07 0.23
CA SER A 5 -59.85 59.70 0.81
C SER A 5 -61.20 59.37 1.51
N PRO A 6 -61.58 58.08 1.83
CA PRO A 6 -60.76 57.18 2.67
C PRO A 6 -60.84 55.63 2.52
N LEU A 7 -59.75 54.96 3.01
CA LEU A 7 -59.61 53.76 3.89
C LEU A 7 -60.74 52.69 4.01
N LEU A 8 -60.53 51.38 4.29
CA LEU A 8 -59.43 50.50 4.77
C LEU A 8 -59.41 49.17 3.95
N LEU A 9 -58.33 48.45 3.64
CA LEU A 9 -57.25 47.75 4.39
C LEU A 9 -57.50 46.23 4.63
N SER A 10 -56.41 45.44 4.50
CA SER A 10 -56.26 43.98 4.69
C SER A 10 -56.74 43.06 3.54
N GLY A 11 -55.90 42.22 2.93
CA GLY A 11 -54.43 42.12 3.01
C GLY A 11 -53.88 40.82 2.41
N ILE A 12 -52.55 40.78 2.12
CA ILE A 12 -51.67 39.58 2.06
C ILE A 12 -52.02 38.57 0.91
N LEU A 13 -51.13 38.14 -0.01
CA LEU A 13 -49.66 38.19 -0.14
C LEU A 13 -49.28 38.24 -1.65
N PHE A 14 -48.32 39.10 -2.03
CA PHE A 14 -47.64 39.12 -3.35
C PHE A 14 -46.62 37.94 -3.43
N SER A 15 -46.09 37.44 -4.56
CA SER A 15 -46.24 37.68 -6.01
C SER A 15 -45.40 36.58 -6.75
N LEU A 16 -45.82 35.99 -7.87
CA LEU A 16 -45.41 36.32 -9.27
C LEU A 16 -43.88 36.52 -9.47
N SER A 17 -43.19 36.11 -10.55
CA SER A 17 -43.49 35.55 -11.90
C SER A 17 -42.15 35.50 -12.68
N SER A 18 -41.95 35.06 -13.94
CA SER A 18 -42.62 34.15 -14.91
C SER A 18 -41.79 34.14 -16.23
N ALA A 19 -41.82 33.04 -17.01
CA ALA A 19 -41.52 32.97 -18.47
C ALA A 19 -40.10 33.43 -18.95
N GLY A 20 -39.56 33.02 -20.11
CA GLY A 20 -39.90 32.10 -21.22
C GLY A 20 -38.63 31.96 -22.10
N CYS A 21 -38.51 31.25 -23.23
CA CYS A 21 -39.42 30.55 -24.14
C CYS A 21 -38.68 29.36 -24.82
N SER A 22 -39.37 28.59 -25.69
CA SER A 22 -38.93 27.31 -26.27
C SER A 22 -38.87 27.29 -27.82
N SER A 23 -37.97 26.48 -28.43
CA SER A 23 -38.18 25.89 -29.77
C SER A 23 -37.22 24.71 -30.13
N THR A 24 -37.71 23.50 -29.81
CA THR A 24 -37.61 22.13 -30.39
C THR A 24 -36.60 21.61 -31.48
N PRO A 25 -36.35 20.26 -31.51
CA PRO A 25 -35.31 19.50 -32.29
C PRO A 25 -35.91 18.71 -33.51
N PRO A 26 -35.44 17.54 -34.09
CA PRO A 26 -34.29 16.61 -33.82
C PRO A 26 -33.53 15.95 -35.03
N GLU A 27 -32.53 15.07 -34.76
CA GLU A 27 -32.24 13.73 -35.37
C GLU A 27 -31.11 13.02 -34.55
N THR A 28 -31.35 11.94 -33.78
CA THR A 28 -31.18 10.49 -34.11
C THR A 28 -29.78 10.07 -34.60
N SER A 29 -29.09 9.02 -34.12
CA SER A 29 -29.49 7.80 -33.36
C SER A 29 -28.32 6.98 -32.78
N ARG A 30 -28.45 6.44 -31.55
CA ARG A 30 -28.14 5.02 -31.18
C ARG A 30 -28.63 4.66 -29.76
N PRO A 31 -28.97 3.38 -29.45
CA PRO A 31 -29.51 2.98 -28.14
C PRO A 31 -28.43 2.58 -27.10
N PRO A 32 -28.79 2.51 -25.81
CA PRO A 32 -27.88 2.12 -24.73
C PRO A 32 -27.85 0.60 -24.46
N LEU A 33 -26.78 0.16 -23.79
CA LEU A 33 -26.67 -1.05 -22.99
C LEU A 33 -25.96 -0.64 -21.70
N ALA A 34 -26.26 -1.12 -20.50
CA ALA A 34 -27.40 -1.78 -19.85
C ALA A 34 -26.84 -2.08 -18.44
N ASP A 35 -27.55 -1.67 -17.39
CA ASP A 35 -27.34 -2.03 -15.97
C ASP A 35 -25.89 -2.20 -15.49
N ALA A 36 -25.23 -1.07 -15.20
CA ALA A 36 -24.15 -1.07 -14.21
C ALA A 36 -24.77 -1.17 -12.80
N PRO A 37 -24.40 -2.14 -11.94
CA PRO A 37 -24.76 -2.09 -10.53
C PRO A 37 -24.16 -0.83 -9.88
N PRO A 38 -24.80 -0.27 -8.85
CA PRO A 38 -24.37 1.00 -8.27
C PRO A 38 -22.93 0.90 -7.75
N ALA A 39 -22.14 1.94 -8.02
CA ALA A 39 -20.80 2.05 -7.45
C ALA A 39 -20.91 2.07 -5.92
N ILE A 40 -20.32 1.08 -5.27
CA ILE A 40 -20.13 1.10 -3.81
C ILE A 40 -18.91 1.99 -3.55
N PRO A 41 -19.06 3.13 -2.86
CA PRO A 41 -17.90 3.88 -2.39
C PRO A 41 -17.27 3.08 -1.24
N VAL A 42 -15.94 2.96 -1.26
CA VAL A 42 -15.20 2.61 -0.04
C VAL A 42 -14.05 3.59 0.08
N GLU A 43 -14.16 4.47 1.05
CA GLU A 43 -13.09 5.38 1.46
C GLU A 43 -11.85 4.60 1.90
N SER A 44 -10.69 5.11 1.53
CA SER A 44 -9.45 4.79 2.24
C SER A 44 -9.52 5.46 3.60
N ALA A 45 -9.49 4.71 4.70
CA ALA A 45 -9.62 5.26 6.05
C ALA A 45 -8.44 4.90 6.96
N ALA A 46 -7.86 5.93 7.58
CA ALA A 46 -7.14 5.96 8.85
C ALA A 46 -6.12 4.84 9.18
N VAL A 47 -4.82 5.19 9.14
CA VAL A 47 -3.73 4.37 9.71
C VAL A 47 -3.31 4.89 11.10
N ALA A 48 -3.33 3.99 12.10
CA ALA A 48 -2.76 4.21 13.43
C ALA A 48 -2.45 2.87 14.15
N GLN A 49 -1.51 2.78 15.10
CA GLN A 49 -0.16 3.38 15.18
C GLN A 49 0.66 2.69 16.30
N GLY A 50 2.00 2.80 16.27
CA GLY A 50 2.85 2.61 17.45
C GLY A 50 4.29 2.12 17.15
N PRO A 51 5.29 2.40 18.02
CA PRO A 51 5.42 3.51 18.94
C PRO A 51 6.27 4.62 18.28
N GLY A 52 5.70 5.28 17.28
CA GLY A 52 6.33 6.40 16.59
C GLY A 52 5.21 7.26 16.05
N ARG A 53 5.22 8.55 16.43
CA ARG A 53 4.10 9.51 16.34
C ARG A 53 3.41 9.65 14.97
N PHE A 54 3.87 8.99 13.92
CA PHE A 54 3.36 9.15 12.55
C PHE A 54 2.79 7.84 12.00
N PRO A 55 1.80 7.88 11.09
CA PRO A 55 1.31 9.08 10.39
C PRO A 55 0.40 9.98 11.24
N GLU A 56 0.38 11.26 10.88
CA GLU A 56 -0.67 12.19 11.30
C GLU A 56 -1.76 12.20 10.23
N THR A 57 -2.97 11.81 10.64
CA THR A 57 -4.15 11.67 9.78
C THR A 57 -5.23 12.71 10.11
N PHE A 58 -4.97 13.64 11.04
CA PHE A 58 -5.89 14.69 11.50
C PHE A 58 -7.19 14.23 12.18
N GLU A 59 -7.50 12.93 12.16
CA GLU A 59 -8.68 12.27 12.75
C GLU A 59 -8.91 12.51 14.26
N GLN A 60 -7.91 12.99 14.99
CA GLN A 60 -8.04 13.31 16.43
C GLN A 60 -8.24 14.81 16.71
N GLY A 61 -8.28 15.66 15.67
CA GLY A 61 -8.39 17.12 15.81
C GLY A 61 -9.82 17.63 15.83
N GLY A 62 -10.12 18.54 16.77
CA GLY A 62 -11.40 19.24 16.91
C GLY A 62 -11.40 20.70 16.45
N LYS A 63 -10.26 21.23 15.94
CA LYS A 63 -10.08 22.66 15.61
C LYS A 63 -10.92 23.13 14.40
N GLY A 64 -12.20 23.40 14.63
CA GLY A 64 -13.16 23.83 13.59
C GLY A 64 -13.10 25.31 13.14
N SER A 65 -12.05 26.07 13.47
CA SER A 65 -11.93 27.48 13.08
C SER A 65 -10.55 27.84 12.51
N TYR A 66 -10.51 28.81 11.59
CA TYR A 66 -9.30 29.32 10.95
C TYR A 66 -8.42 30.21 11.84
N ALA A 67 -8.86 30.57 13.06
CA ALA A 67 -8.07 31.37 13.98
C ALA A 67 -6.75 30.67 14.34
N GLU A 68 -5.70 31.42 14.64
CA GLU A 68 -4.42 30.84 15.03
C GLU A 68 -4.54 30.08 16.36
N GLY A 69 -3.91 28.90 16.47
CA GLY A 69 -3.91 28.13 17.70
C GLY A 69 -3.25 26.76 17.56
N ASP A 70 -2.85 26.20 18.71
CA ASP A 70 -2.34 24.83 18.80
C ASP A 70 -3.50 23.84 18.94
N GLU A 71 -3.37 22.69 18.28
CA GLU A 71 -4.28 21.54 18.38
C GLU A 71 -3.47 20.30 18.80
N GLN A 72 -4.04 19.47 19.68
CA GLN A 72 -3.43 18.21 20.10
C GLN A 72 -3.96 17.08 19.22
N LEU A 73 -3.12 16.58 18.30
CA LEU A 73 -3.45 15.51 17.36
C LEU A 73 -2.82 14.17 17.77
N GLY A 74 -3.06 13.12 16.97
CA GLY A 74 -2.55 11.78 17.23
C GLY A 74 -1.02 11.68 17.22
N SER A 75 -0.35 12.52 16.42
CA SER A 75 1.12 12.62 16.42
C SER A 75 1.69 13.53 17.51
N GLY A 76 0.89 14.45 18.06
CA GLY A 76 1.37 15.46 19.01
C GLY A 76 0.69 16.81 18.80
N SER A 77 1.20 17.84 19.47
CA SER A 77 0.72 19.21 19.29
C SER A 77 1.20 19.81 17.96
N TRP A 78 0.27 20.35 17.19
CA TRP A 78 0.53 21.10 15.96
C TRP A 78 -0.03 22.51 16.09
N HIS A 79 0.72 23.48 15.58
CA HIS A 79 0.30 24.87 15.46
C HIS A 79 -0.35 25.10 14.10
N PHE A 80 -1.55 25.69 14.09
CA PHE A 80 -2.33 26.00 12.90
C PHE A 80 -2.45 27.52 12.74
N THR A 81 -2.09 28.03 11.56
CA THR A 81 -2.27 29.44 11.17
C THR A 81 -3.10 29.49 9.89
N ASP A 82 -4.23 30.22 9.87
CA ASP A 82 -5.18 30.25 8.75
C ASP A 82 -5.57 28.84 8.23
N ALA A 83 -5.68 27.90 9.18
CA ALA A 83 -5.95 26.49 8.94
C ALA A 83 -6.89 25.92 10.02
N LEU A 84 -7.69 24.92 9.64
CA LEU A 84 -8.63 24.20 10.50
C LEU A 84 -8.62 22.69 10.22
N ILE A 85 -9.26 21.91 11.08
CA ILE A 85 -9.61 20.51 10.80
C ILE A 85 -10.97 20.50 10.10
N GLY A 86 -10.99 20.07 8.84
CA GLY A 86 -12.18 20.03 8.00
C GLY A 86 -12.74 18.61 7.88
N SER A 87 -14.07 18.48 7.96
CA SER A 87 -14.81 17.21 7.84
C SER A 87 -15.95 17.26 6.82
N SER A 88 -16.04 18.32 6.01
CA SER A 88 -17.12 18.47 5.02
C SER A 88 -16.90 17.56 3.80
N ASP A 89 -17.95 17.31 3.02
CA ASP A 89 -17.90 16.54 1.76
C ASP A 89 -17.03 17.20 0.67
N GLN A 90 -16.66 18.46 0.89
CA GLN A 90 -15.74 19.21 0.02
C GLN A 90 -14.28 19.11 0.51
N ASP A 91 -14.02 18.60 1.71
CA ASP A 91 -12.69 18.19 2.11
C ASP A 91 -12.37 16.84 1.46
N HIS A 92 -11.34 16.80 0.61
CA HIS A 92 -10.82 15.53 0.13
C HIS A 92 -9.84 15.00 1.17
N LYS A 93 -10.21 13.85 1.75
CA LYS A 93 -9.69 13.27 2.98
C LYS A 93 -9.73 11.75 2.93
N ARG A 94 -9.05 11.07 3.86
CA ARG A 94 -8.96 9.61 4.00
C ARG A 94 -9.41 9.15 5.40
N GLY A 95 -10.68 9.39 5.66
CA GLY A 95 -11.32 9.27 6.96
C GLY A 95 -12.33 10.41 7.12
N GLU A 96 -12.60 10.81 8.36
CA GLU A 96 -13.56 11.88 8.67
C GLU A 96 -12.93 13.27 8.62
N HIS A 97 -11.60 13.38 8.69
CA HIS A 97 -10.90 14.64 8.87
C HIS A 97 -9.70 14.84 7.94
N ALA A 98 -9.47 16.08 7.52
CA ALA A 98 -8.21 16.52 6.92
C ALA A 98 -7.92 17.96 7.36
N ALA A 99 -6.64 18.38 7.34
CA ALA A 99 -6.32 19.78 7.56
C ALA A 99 -6.68 20.60 6.32
N ARG A 100 -7.41 21.71 6.51
CA ARG A 100 -7.80 22.64 5.44
C ARG A 100 -7.17 24.01 5.64
N LEU A 101 -6.31 24.41 4.71
CA LEU A 101 -5.60 25.68 4.71
C LEU A 101 -6.25 26.67 3.71
N ARG A 102 -6.23 27.96 4.03
CA ARG A 102 -6.64 29.05 3.11
C ARG A 102 -5.55 30.11 3.02
N GLY A 103 -5.61 30.99 2.01
CA GLY A 103 -4.67 32.12 1.88
C GLY A 103 -3.22 31.65 1.87
N ARG A 104 -2.45 32.01 2.90
CA ARG A 104 -1.07 31.53 3.15
C ARG A 104 -0.93 30.72 4.44
N GLY A 105 -1.96 29.92 4.75
CA GLY A 105 -2.02 29.12 5.97
C GLY A 105 -0.87 28.12 6.12
N GLN A 106 -0.67 27.69 7.36
CA GLN A 106 0.47 26.88 7.79
C GLN A 106 0.05 25.83 8.82
N LEU A 107 0.72 24.66 8.76
CA LEU A 107 0.68 23.61 9.79
C LEU A 107 2.11 23.37 10.27
N ARG A 108 2.40 23.55 11.56
CA ARG A 108 3.76 23.37 12.13
C ARG A 108 3.75 22.39 13.29
N MET A 109 4.69 21.45 13.32
CA MET A 109 4.91 20.58 14.48
C MET A 109 5.47 21.38 15.67
N ASN A 110 4.84 21.31 16.85
CA ASN A 110 5.39 21.87 18.09
C ASN A 110 6.38 20.92 18.81
N PHE A 111 6.66 19.77 18.20
CA PHE A 111 7.55 18.71 18.69
C PHE A 111 8.51 18.25 17.59
N ASP A 112 9.59 17.58 17.97
CA ASP A 112 10.50 16.94 17.02
C ASP A 112 9.97 15.54 16.63
N ALA A 113 10.04 15.25 15.33
CA ALA A 113 9.79 13.94 14.76
C ALA A 113 10.71 12.87 15.38
N PRO A 114 10.34 11.57 15.27
CA PRO A 114 11.25 10.48 15.56
C PRO A 114 12.61 10.69 14.86
N THR A 115 13.72 10.39 15.54
CA THR A 115 15.05 10.56 14.94
C THR A 115 15.23 9.58 13.77
N GLY A 116 15.93 10.01 12.72
CA GLY A 116 16.26 9.14 11.59
C GLY A 116 15.34 9.21 10.38
N VAL A 117 14.36 10.12 10.34
CA VAL A 117 13.50 10.36 9.16
C VAL A 117 14.34 10.52 7.89
N ARG A 118 14.00 9.75 6.85
CA ARG A 118 14.57 9.78 5.50
C ARG A 118 13.56 10.16 4.43
N THR A 119 12.31 9.76 4.65
CA THR A 119 11.20 9.97 3.72
C THR A 119 10.06 10.64 4.46
N ILE A 120 9.44 11.60 3.79
CA ILE A 120 8.22 12.28 4.22
C ILE A 120 7.21 12.10 3.10
N ARG A 121 6.03 11.58 3.39
CA ARG A 121 4.89 11.61 2.46
C ARG A 121 3.80 12.51 3.00
N ILE A 122 3.16 13.26 2.11
CA ILE A 122 2.06 14.17 2.42
C ILE A 122 1.07 14.06 1.26
N SER A 123 -0.19 13.77 1.57
CA SER A 123 -1.28 13.80 0.60
C SER A 123 -1.89 15.20 0.52
N ALA A 124 -2.15 15.69 -0.69
CA ALA A 124 -2.69 17.02 -0.90
C ALA A 124 -3.70 17.07 -2.05
N ALA A 125 -4.73 17.91 -1.92
CA ALA A 125 -5.76 18.18 -2.94
C ALA A 125 -6.26 19.63 -2.86
N ALA A 126 -6.93 20.12 -3.90
CA ALA A 126 -7.68 21.38 -3.81
C ALA A 126 -9.04 21.11 -3.15
N TYR A 127 -9.49 21.98 -2.25
CA TYR A 127 -10.78 21.83 -1.58
C TYR A 127 -11.94 21.88 -2.58
N GLY A 128 -12.81 20.87 -2.57
CA GLY A 128 -13.96 20.80 -3.48
C GLY A 128 -13.52 20.88 -4.95
N GLN A 129 -13.88 21.98 -5.61
CA GLN A 129 -13.47 22.34 -6.97
C GLN A 129 -12.72 23.70 -7.00
N ASP A 130 -12.11 24.11 -5.88
CA ASP A 130 -11.32 25.33 -5.79
C ASP A 130 -10.14 25.30 -6.77
N ALA A 131 -9.64 26.49 -7.13
CA ALA A 131 -8.46 26.64 -7.96
C ALA A 131 -7.21 25.99 -7.32
N ALA A 132 -6.31 25.51 -8.18
CA ALA A 132 -5.08 24.85 -7.77
C ALA A 132 -4.25 25.70 -6.78
N SER A 133 -3.81 25.07 -5.69
CA SER A 133 -3.01 25.69 -4.63
C SER A 133 -1.56 25.22 -4.71
N THR A 134 -0.61 26.15 -4.58
CA THR A 134 0.82 25.84 -4.47
C THR A 134 1.21 25.79 -3.00
N TRP A 135 1.92 24.73 -2.62
CA TRP A 135 2.38 24.53 -1.27
C TRP A 135 3.83 24.05 -1.24
N GLU A 136 4.47 24.21 -0.08
CA GLU A 136 5.85 23.84 0.14
C GLU A 136 5.99 23.09 1.46
N LEU A 137 6.79 22.04 1.48
CA LEU A 137 7.26 21.42 2.70
C LEU A 137 8.50 22.14 3.22
N TRP A 138 8.54 22.40 4.52
CA TRP A 138 9.67 23.01 5.22
C TRP A 138 10.09 22.15 6.41
N GLY A 139 11.39 22.09 6.69
CA GLY A 139 11.97 21.35 7.79
C GLY A 139 12.86 22.24 8.67
N SER A 140 12.72 22.10 9.98
CA SER A 140 13.60 22.67 11.00
C SER A 140 14.45 21.57 11.63
N VAL A 141 15.75 21.81 11.80
CA VAL A 141 16.68 20.90 12.50
C VAL A 141 17.19 21.46 13.84
N ASP A 142 16.65 22.62 14.27
CA ASP A 142 17.13 23.39 15.43
C ASP A 142 16.06 23.61 16.51
N GLY A 143 15.03 22.74 16.54
CA GLY A 143 13.93 22.78 17.51
C GLY A 143 12.83 23.79 17.17
N GLY A 144 12.72 24.22 15.92
CA GLY A 144 11.67 25.12 15.42
C GLY A 144 12.08 26.58 15.34
N ARG A 145 13.39 26.90 15.41
CA ARG A 145 13.89 28.29 15.34
C ARG A 145 14.08 28.74 13.90
N THR A 146 14.59 27.87 13.02
CA THR A 146 14.72 28.15 11.59
C THR A 146 14.25 26.97 10.75
N PHE A 147 13.44 27.28 9.74
CA PHE A 147 12.92 26.31 8.79
C PHE A 147 13.55 26.54 7.40
N ARG A 148 13.83 25.46 6.69
CA ARG A 148 14.33 25.45 5.30
C ARG A 148 13.43 24.61 4.41
N ARG A 149 13.20 25.01 3.16
CA ARG A 149 12.36 24.24 2.24
C ARG A 149 12.96 22.87 1.95
N ILE A 150 12.12 21.85 1.96
CA ILE A 150 12.41 20.49 1.54
C ILE A 150 11.79 20.30 0.16
N GLY A 151 12.62 19.99 -0.84
CA GLY A 151 12.18 19.77 -2.22
C GLY A 151 11.73 21.03 -2.97
N ALA A 152 10.98 20.81 -4.05
CA ALA A 152 10.36 21.85 -4.86
C ALA A 152 8.96 22.20 -4.33
N PRO A 153 8.41 23.39 -4.68
CA PRO A 153 7.00 23.67 -4.48
C PRO A 153 6.13 22.66 -5.25
N MET A 154 5.05 22.23 -4.62
CA MET A 154 4.09 21.28 -5.16
C MET A 154 2.77 22.00 -5.48
N GLN A 155 2.05 21.51 -6.48
CA GLN A 155 0.72 22.01 -6.82
C GLN A 155 -0.33 20.95 -6.50
N ALA A 156 -1.29 21.29 -5.65
CA ALA A 156 -2.47 20.50 -5.38
C ALA A 156 -3.64 21.02 -6.22
N GLN A 157 -4.29 20.14 -6.98
CA GLN A 157 -5.35 20.50 -7.90
C GLN A 157 -6.35 19.36 -8.08
N GLY A 158 -7.61 19.71 -8.39
CA GLY A 158 -8.68 18.73 -8.55
C GLY A 158 -9.03 18.00 -7.25
N THR A 159 -9.89 16.99 -7.39
CA THR A 159 -10.58 16.34 -6.26
C THR A 159 -9.84 15.15 -5.63
N ARG A 160 -8.69 14.76 -6.17
CA ARG A 160 -7.98 13.56 -5.72
C ARG A 160 -6.80 13.96 -4.84
N LEU A 161 -6.73 13.38 -3.64
CA LEU A 161 -5.51 13.42 -2.82
C LEU A 161 -4.35 12.76 -3.57
N LEU A 162 -3.33 13.58 -3.89
CA LEU A 162 -2.08 13.14 -4.49
C LEU A 162 -0.99 13.12 -3.42
N THR A 163 -0.43 11.94 -3.17
CA THR A 163 0.63 11.75 -2.18
C THR A 163 1.98 12.13 -2.77
N THR A 164 2.56 13.24 -2.29
CA THR A 164 3.93 13.65 -2.65
C THR A 164 4.93 12.97 -1.72
N THR A 165 6.02 12.44 -2.28
CA THR A 165 7.12 11.84 -1.51
C THR A 165 8.36 12.73 -1.56
N PHE A 166 8.82 13.20 -0.40
CA PHE A 166 10.08 13.91 -0.23
C PHE A 166 11.11 12.96 0.38
N GLN A 167 12.21 12.72 -0.34
CA GLN A 167 13.28 11.79 0.06
C GLN A 167 14.60 12.53 0.31
N GLY A 168 15.61 11.81 0.80
CA GLY A 168 16.93 12.36 1.05
C GLY A 168 17.00 13.27 2.29
N ILE A 169 16.04 13.14 3.20
CA ILE A 169 16.08 13.87 4.48
C ILE A 169 17.30 13.40 5.27
N THR A 170 18.10 14.36 5.74
CA THR A 170 19.27 14.08 6.59
C THR A 170 18.78 13.79 8.01
N PRO A 171 19.14 12.64 8.62
CA PRO A 171 18.81 12.33 9.99
C PRO A 171 19.25 13.41 10.97
N GLY A 172 18.34 13.78 11.85
CA GLY A 172 18.57 14.69 12.96
C GLY A 172 17.25 14.94 13.68
N PRO A 173 17.22 15.93 14.60
CA PRO A 173 15.98 16.58 14.99
C PRO A 173 15.29 17.10 13.73
N LEU A 174 13.98 16.91 13.62
CA LEU A 174 13.21 17.37 12.47
C LEU A 174 11.83 17.83 12.93
N ARG A 175 11.50 19.10 12.70
CA ARG A 175 10.12 19.59 12.77
C ARG A 175 9.66 19.94 11.38
N LEU A 176 8.45 19.53 11.01
CA LEU A 176 7.86 19.91 9.74
C LEU A 176 7.00 21.15 9.87
N GLU A 177 6.99 21.91 8.80
CA GLU A 177 6.02 22.97 8.56
C GLU A 177 5.53 22.86 7.11
N ILE A 178 4.22 22.75 6.93
CA ILE A 178 3.58 22.68 5.62
C ILE A 178 2.98 24.06 5.36
N ARG A 179 3.43 24.72 4.29
CA ARG A 179 3.02 26.10 3.97
C ARG A 179 2.24 26.12 2.66
N LYS A 180 1.05 26.70 2.67
CA LYS A 180 0.41 27.18 1.43
C LYS A 180 1.09 28.49 1.03
N THR A 181 1.60 28.58 -0.20
CA THR A 181 2.48 29.68 -0.62
C THR A 181 1.93 30.52 -1.78
N ASP A 182 1.01 29.99 -2.58
CA ASP A 182 0.25 30.84 -3.49
C ASP A 182 -0.68 31.79 -2.70
N GLY A 183 -0.81 33.03 -3.18
CA GLY A 183 -1.77 34.00 -2.63
C GLY A 183 -3.19 33.87 -3.21
N GLY A 184 -3.51 32.75 -3.85
CA GLY A 184 -4.81 32.51 -4.46
C GLY A 184 -5.92 32.26 -3.43
N SER A 185 -7.16 32.43 -3.88
CA SER A 185 -8.37 32.18 -3.07
C SER A 185 -8.71 30.70 -2.89
N GLY A 186 -8.11 29.81 -3.68
CA GLY A 186 -8.30 28.36 -3.53
C GLY A 186 -7.82 27.87 -2.17
N ARG A 187 -8.53 26.89 -1.61
CA ARG A 187 -8.17 26.22 -0.36
C ARG A 187 -7.49 24.89 -0.65
N LEU A 188 -6.61 24.50 0.26
CA LEU A 188 -5.76 23.32 0.18
C LEU A 188 -6.17 22.33 1.27
N ASN A 189 -6.48 21.09 0.89
CA ASN A 189 -6.52 19.98 1.84
C ASN A 189 -5.14 19.33 1.93
N ILE A 190 -4.72 19.06 3.16
CA ILE A 190 -3.55 18.28 3.53
C ILE A 190 -4.01 17.12 4.40
N ASP A 191 -3.53 15.93 4.07
CA ASP A 191 -3.89 14.69 4.74
C ASP A 191 -2.72 13.68 4.69
N ASP A 192 -2.76 12.62 5.50
CA ASP A 192 -1.73 11.58 5.62
C ASP A 192 -0.29 12.13 5.61
N VAL A 193 0.12 12.81 6.67
CA VAL A 193 1.55 13.14 6.86
C VAL A 193 2.24 11.90 7.42
N VAL A 194 3.09 11.26 6.62
CA VAL A 194 3.82 10.03 6.98
C VAL A 194 5.32 10.30 7.08
N LEU A 195 5.98 9.88 8.15
CA LEU A 195 7.44 9.95 8.29
C LEU A 195 8.03 8.54 8.40
N GLU A 196 9.03 8.22 7.57
CA GLU A 196 9.74 6.95 7.61
C GLU A 196 11.21 7.13 7.99
N MET A 197 11.70 6.28 8.89
CA MET A 197 13.08 6.28 9.39
C MET A 197 13.96 5.30 8.60
N ALA A 198 15.28 5.52 8.62
CA ALA A 198 16.23 4.51 8.14
C ALA A 198 16.36 3.34 9.12
N GLY A 199 15.67 2.24 8.83
CA GLY A 199 15.88 0.93 9.46
C GLY A 199 14.84 0.55 10.52
N GLY A 200 14.27 -0.66 10.38
CA GLY A 200 13.36 -1.27 11.34
C GLY A 200 14.10 -2.05 12.43
N MET A 201 14.44 -1.37 13.53
CA MET A 201 14.83 -1.86 14.86
C MET A 201 15.94 -2.93 15.03
N ALA A 202 16.84 -2.63 15.97
CA ALA A 202 17.49 -3.61 16.84
C ALA A 202 17.32 -3.17 18.31
N VAL A 203 17.13 -4.13 19.21
CA VAL A 203 17.13 -4.00 20.68
C VAL A 203 18.08 -5.08 21.22
N ALA A 204 18.91 -4.91 22.25
CA ALA A 204 19.06 -3.81 23.21
C ALA A 204 20.53 -3.69 23.67
N GLY A 205 20.91 -2.55 24.27
CA GLY A 205 22.18 -2.39 24.99
C GLY A 205 22.81 -0.99 24.87
N GLY A 206 22.74 -0.19 25.94
CA GLY A 206 23.58 1.02 26.09
C GLY A 206 24.88 0.73 26.87
N PRO A 207 25.70 1.74 27.22
CA PRO A 207 25.52 3.18 26.99
C PRO A 207 26.71 3.94 26.34
N ILE A 208 26.38 5.01 25.61
CA ILE A 208 27.11 6.30 25.43
C ILE A 208 28.53 6.30 24.79
N ALA A 209 28.67 7.09 23.72
CA ALA A 209 29.90 7.83 23.38
C ALA A 209 29.52 9.27 22.90
N PRO A 210 30.28 10.32 23.24
CA PRO A 210 29.92 11.70 22.88
C PRO A 210 30.64 12.25 21.61
N VAL A 211 29.82 12.60 20.62
CA VAL A 211 29.84 13.77 19.70
C VAL A 211 31.16 14.48 19.34
N ILE A 212 31.37 14.69 18.02
CA ILE A 212 32.33 15.63 17.40
C ILE A 212 31.60 16.87 16.86
N GLN A 213 32.21 18.06 16.87
CA GLN A 213 31.71 19.26 16.15
C GLN A 213 32.86 20.27 15.82
N PRO A 214 32.66 21.33 14.99
CA PRO A 214 33.05 21.42 13.54
C PRO A 214 34.09 22.57 13.28
N PRO A 215 34.29 23.25 12.10
CA PRO A 215 33.69 23.19 10.74
C PRO A 215 34.70 23.26 9.52
N SER A 216 34.20 23.63 8.32
CA SER A 216 34.75 23.66 6.93
C SER A 216 35.97 24.60 6.66
N PRO A 217 36.58 24.74 5.43
CA PRO A 217 36.20 24.29 4.05
C PRO A 217 37.36 23.83 3.09
N GLN A 218 37.08 23.77 1.78
CA GLN A 218 37.96 23.58 0.58
C GLN A 218 38.32 22.13 0.12
N ALA A 219 38.49 21.98 -1.20
CA ALA A 219 38.86 20.74 -1.91
C ALA A 219 40.36 20.73 -2.28
N PRO A 220 40.98 19.53 -2.39
CA PRO A 220 41.28 19.01 -3.73
C PRO A 220 41.04 17.49 -3.89
N LYS A 221 41.54 16.91 -5.00
CA LYS A 221 41.11 15.65 -5.64
C LYS A 221 41.62 14.34 -5.00
N SER A 222 40.70 13.36 -4.85
CA SER A 222 40.88 11.88 -4.94
C SER A 222 41.82 11.18 -3.92
N PRO A 223 41.74 9.84 -3.72
CA PRO A 223 40.83 8.82 -4.30
C PRO A 223 40.02 7.98 -3.27
N ASN A 224 39.12 7.13 -3.78
CA ASN A 224 38.56 5.90 -3.16
C ASN A 224 38.21 5.85 -1.66
N SER A 225 36.92 5.74 -1.35
CA SER A 225 36.35 4.57 -0.62
C SER A 225 34.83 4.71 -0.49
N GLN A 226 34.09 3.91 -1.26
CA GLN A 226 32.64 3.85 -1.20
C GLN A 226 32.23 2.75 -0.20
N ALA A 227 31.71 3.14 0.97
CA ALA A 227 31.08 2.21 1.91
C ALA A 227 29.57 2.13 1.62
N PRO A 228 28.96 0.93 1.63
CA PRO A 228 27.67 0.71 1.00
C PRO A 228 26.49 1.27 1.80
N SER A 229 25.53 1.86 1.10
CA SER A 229 24.14 1.96 1.57
C SER A 229 23.57 0.56 1.75
N ALA A 230 22.89 0.30 2.87
CA ALA A 230 22.14 -0.95 3.05
C ALA A 230 21.08 -1.05 1.95
N SER A 231 21.28 -2.01 1.04
CA SER A 231 20.39 -2.25 -0.09
C SER A 231 19.08 -2.90 0.37
N THR A 232 17.99 -2.70 -0.39
CA THR A 232 16.81 -3.57 -0.30
C THR A 232 16.87 -4.73 -1.29
N ASP A 233 18.04 -4.97 -1.91
CA ASP A 233 18.35 -6.25 -2.56
C ASP A 233 18.14 -7.39 -1.56
N ASN A 234 17.71 -8.53 -2.08
CA ASN A 234 17.53 -9.79 -1.38
C ASN A 234 16.52 -9.76 -0.22
N ASP A 235 15.76 -8.67 -0.08
CA ASP A 235 14.67 -8.56 0.90
C ASP A 235 13.38 -9.17 0.36
N ASN A 236 12.58 -9.79 1.23
CA ASN A 236 11.29 -10.40 0.88
C ASN A 236 10.28 -9.37 0.33
N MET A 237 10.48 -8.07 0.58
CA MET A 237 9.71 -6.94 0.05
C MET A 237 10.59 -6.06 -0.86
N GLY A 238 11.68 -6.60 -1.42
CA GLY A 238 12.63 -5.89 -2.28
C GLY A 238 11.96 -5.25 -3.51
N LEU A 239 10.89 -5.85 -4.03
CA LEU A 239 10.12 -5.33 -5.17
C LEU A 239 8.88 -4.51 -4.79
N GLY A 240 8.50 -4.40 -3.52
CA GLY A 240 7.40 -3.51 -3.09
C GLY A 240 6.41 -4.16 -2.12
N ASN A 241 5.29 -3.47 -1.88
CA ASN A 241 4.20 -3.93 -1.00
C ASN A 241 2.90 -3.98 -1.81
N PRO A 242 2.50 -5.16 -2.34
CA PRO A 242 1.45 -5.28 -3.36
C PRO A 242 0.08 -4.66 -3.04
N SER A 243 -0.26 -4.49 -1.76
CA SER A 243 -1.55 -3.94 -1.33
C SER A 243 -1.41 -2.79 -0.32
N GLY A 244 -0.20 -2.30 -0.09
CA GLY A 244 0.08 -1.41 1.03
C GLY A 244 -0.29 -2.02 2.40
N ALA A 245 -0.21 -3.35 2.55
CA ALA A 245 -0.58 -4.03 3.80
C ALA A 245 0.19 -3.46 5.00
N THR A 246 -0.48 -3.35 6.14
CA THR A 246 0.10 -2.82 7.40
C THR A 246 -0.17 -3.76 8.56
N ALA A 247 0.67 -3.74 9.60
CA ALA A 247 0.45 -4.55 10.80
C ALA A 247 -0.64 -3.95 11.74
N SER A 248 -1.62 -3.22 11.20
CA SER A 248 -2.69 -2.59 11.97
C SER A 248 -3.93 -3.48 12.05
N LEU A 249 -4.47 -3.63 13.27
CA LEU A 249 -5.72 -4.35 13.54
C LEU A 249 -6.94 -3.70 12.86
N SER A 250 -6.86 -2.40 12.54
CA SER A 250 -7.86 -1.66 11.76
C SER A 250 -7.95 -2.13 10.30
N SER A 251 -6.93 -2.84 9.80
CA SER A 251 -6.86 -3.37 8.43
C SER A 251 -6.90 -4.92 8.42
N PRO A 252 -7.93 -5.57 9.00
CA PRO A 252 -7.94 -7.03 9.20
C PRO A 252 -7.95 -7.82 7.88
N THR A 253 -8.40 -7.21 6.79
CA THR A 253 -8.40 -7.78 5.43
C THR A 253 -7.07 -7.57 4.67
N ASN A 254 -6.15 -6.79 5.22
CA ASN A 254 -4.89 -6.36 4.61
C ASN A 254 -3.75 -6.27 5.64
N TYR A 255 -3.66 -7.28 6.51
CA TYR A 255 -2.78 -7.29 7.68
C TYR A 255 -1.37 -7.81 7.34
N LEU A 256 -0.34 -7.00 7.57
CA LEU A 256 1.05 -7.35 7.27
C LEU A 256 1.67 -8.23 8.36
N LEU A 257 2.12 -9.43 7.99
CA LEU A 257 3.02 -10.26 8.81
C LEU A 257 4.39 -10.32 8.12
N VAL A 258 5.42 -9.73 8.74
CA VAL A 258 6.81 -9.82 8.29
C VAL A 258 7.50 -10.95 9.04
N LYS A 259 8.16 -11.86 8.32
CA LYS A 259 9.01 -12.91 8.87
C LYS A 259 10.36 -12.92 8.13
N PRO A 260 11.45 -13.43 8.72
CA PRO A 260 12.73 -13.57 8.01
C PRO A 260 12.62 -14.38 6.72
N GLN A 261 11.73 -15.38 6.70
CA GLN A 261 11.58 -16.31 5.58
C GLN A 261 10.68 -15.77 4.45
N PHE A 262 9.68 -14.95 4.76
CA PHE A 262 8.70 -14.42 3.80
C PHE A 262 7.82 -13.35 4.46
N THR A 263 7.19 -12.50 3.66
CA THR A 263 6.25 -11.47 4.12
C THR A 263 4.85 -11.74 3.56
N ILE A 264 3.81 -11.54 4.37
CA ILE A 264 2.42 -11.87 4.05
C ILE A 264 1.54 -10.61 4.13
N GLY A 265 0.73 -10.36 3.12
CA GLY A 265 -0.49 -9.56 3.23
C GLY A 265 -1.67 -10.47 3.54
N TYR A 266 -2.06 -10.57 4.81
CA TYR A 266 -3.04 -11.52 5.32
C TYR A 266 -4.46 -10.95 5.33
N ASN A 267 -5.46 -11.79 5.06
CA ASN A 267 -6.86 -11.40 5.14
C ASN A 267 -7.61 -12.27 6.15
N ALA A 268 -7.88 -11.70 7.33
CA ALA A 268 -8.52 -12.37 8.45
C ALA A 268 -9.99 -12.76 8.19
N GLN A 269 -10.69 -12.07 7.28
CA GLN A 269 -12.04 -12.47 6.85
C GLN A 269 -12.01 -13.66 5.89
N ARG A 270 -10.92 -13.83 5.13
CA ARG A 270 -10.71 -14.98 4.26
C ARG A 270 -10.08 -16.18 4.97
N GLY A 271 -9.39 -15.98 6.09
CA GLY A 271 -8.57 -17.04 6.72
C GLY A 271 -7.39 -17.48 5.85
N THR A 272 -6.93 -16.63 4.92
CA THR A 272 -5.83 -16.90 3.98
C THR A 272 -5.06 -15.61 3.68
N PRO A 273 -3.82 -15.69 3.15
CA PRO A 273 -3.21 -14.58 2.45
C PRO A 273 -4.09 -13.99 1.34
N THR A 274 -3.97 -12.68 1.14
CA THR A 274 -4.18 -12.03 -0.16
C THR A 274 -2.95 -12.28 -1.04
N TRP A 275 -1.75 -12.08 -0.48
CA TRP A 275 -0.47 -12.39 -1.11
C TRP A 275 0.61 -12.78 -0.09
N VAL A 276 1.65 -13.48 -0.54
CA VAL A 276 2.92 -13.75 0.15
C VAL A 276 4.07 -13.44 -0.80
N SER A 277 5.08 -12.73 -0.30
CA SER A 277 6.27 -12.30 -1.05
C SER A 277 7.54 -12.85 -0.39
N TRP A 278 8.47 -13.36 -1.18
CA TRP A 278 9.78 -13.82 -0.71
C TRP A 278 10.86 -13.70 -1.78
N HIS A 279 12.11 -13.54 -1.33
CA HIS A 279 13.29 -13.69 -2.17
C HIS A 279 13.83 -15.11 -2.07
N LEU A 280 14.38 -15.64 -3.16
CA LEU A 280 14.92 -17.01 -3.22
C LEU A 280 16.27 -17.02 -3.93
N THR A 281 17.28 -17.48 -3.21
CA THR A 281 18.64 -17.72 -3.70
C THR A 281 19.06 -19.16 -3.44
N ARG A 282 20.26 -19.55 -3.89
CA ARG A 282 20.83 -20.84 -3.50
C ARG A 282 21.06 -20.94 -1.97
N THR A 283 21.21 -19.83 -1.25
CA THR A 283 21.51 -19.86 0.19
C THR A 283 20.32 -20.29 1.06
N ASP A 284 19.08 -20.11 0.60
CA ASP A 284 17.87 -20.55 1.29
C ASP A 284 17.62 -22.07 1.19
N ILE A 285 18.31 -22.73 0.26
CA ILE A 285 18.19 -24.15 -0.05
C ILE A 285 19.36 -24.91 0.60
N GLY A 286 19.03 -25.75 1.57
CA GLY A 286 19.95 -26.63 2.28
C GLY A 286 19.41 -28.04 2.44
N SER A 287 19.82 -28.71 3.52
CA SER A 287 19.48 -30.10 3.84
C SER A 287 18.51 -30.27 5.02
N ALA A 288 17.95 -29.18 5.56
CA ALA A 288 16.99 -29.26 6.66
C ALA A 288 15.76 -30.07 6.23
N PRO A 289 15.35 -31.09 7.00
CA PRO A 289 14.20 -31.92 6.65
C PRO A 289 12.90 -31.11 6.71
N ARG A 290 11.93 -31.57 5.93
CA ARG A 290 10.55 -31.07 5.95
C ARG A 290 9.91 -31.33 7.33
N GLN A 291 9.33 -30.29 7.95
CA GLN A 291 8.82 -30.38 9.32
C GLN A 291 7.37 -30.91 9.43
N ASP A 292 6.49 -30.61 8.47
CA ASP A 292 5.05 -30.96 8.49
C ASP A 292 4.31 -30.59 9.80
N ASP A 293 4.79 -29.55 10.47
CA ASP A 293 4.36 -29.05 11.78
C ASP A 293 3.29 -27.94 11.65
N PHE A 294 2.32 -28.16 10.75
CA PHE A 294 1.15 -27.30 10.52
C PHE A 294 0.50 -26.83 11.83
N ARG A 295 0.54 -25.51 12.08
CA ARG A 295 0.12 -24.88 13.34
C ARG A 295 -0.37 -23.43 13.13
N PRO A 296 -1.26 -22.91 13.99
CA PRO A 296 -1.62 -21.49 13.99
C PRO A 296 -0.38 -20.59 14.14
N ASP A 297 -0.44 -19.38 13.62
CA ASP A 297 0.67 -18.43 13.69
C ASP A 297 0.59 -17.62 15.00
N PRO A 298 1.55 -17.75 15.93
CA PRO A 298 1.53 -17.02 17.19
C PRO A 298 1.69 -15.50 17.01
N ALA A 299 2.12 -15.03 15.83
CA ALA A 299 2.16 -13.61 15.48
C ALA A 299 0.82 -13.08 14.92
N LEU A 300 -0.15 -13.94 14.61
CA LEU A 300 -1.47 -13.51 14.15
C LEU A 300 -2.28 -12.98 15.35
N PRO A 301 -2.89 -11.78 15.27
CA PRO A 301 -3.71 -11.20 16.33
C PRO A 301 -4.77 -12.16 16.87
N ARG A 302 -4.93 -12.21 18.20
CA ARG A 302 -5.81 -13.19 18.88
C ARG A 302 -7.30 -13.00 18.58
N GLU A 303 -7.69 -11.80 18.15
CA GLU A 303 -9.03 -11.46 17.67
C GLU A 303 -9.33 -11.98 16.26
N PHE A 304 -8.30 -12.30 15.47
CA PHE A 304 -8.47 -12.90 14.15
C PHE A 304 -8.64 -14.41 14.29
N TYR A 305 -9.40 -15.01 13.38
CA TYR A 305 -9.62 -16.45 13.39
C TYR A 305 -8.30 -17.23 13.19
N GLN A 306 -7.95 -18.02 14.21
CA GLN A 306 -6.72 -18.79 14.26
C GLN A 306 -6.89 -20.10 13.49
N VAL A 307 -6.68 -20.04 12.17
CA VAL A 307 -6.75 -21.21 11.28
C VAL A 307 -5.82 -22.32 11.80
N THR A 308 -6.35 -23.55 11.87
CA THR A 308 -5.63 -24.70 12.43
C THR A 308 -5.35 -25.77 11.37
N ARG A 309 -4.52 -26.75 11.72
CA ARG A 309 -4.35 -27.99 10.94
C ARG A 309 -5.69 -28.68 10.62
N ASN A 310 -6.66 -28.59 11.53
CA ASN A 310 -7.95 -29.29 11.43
C ASN A 310 -8.99 -28.53 10.59
N SER A 311 -8.79 -27.24 10.33
CA SER A 311 -9.66 -26.41 9.48
C SER A 311 -9.87 -26.97 8.06
N TYR A 312 -8.92 -27.81 7.60
CA TYR A 312 -8.92 -28.42 6.27
C TYR A 312 -9.46 -29.86 6.26
N SER A 313 -9.71 -30.46 7.43
CA SER A 313 -10.10 -31.87 7.56
C SER A 313 -11.44 -32.16 6.88
N GLY A 314 -11.49 -33.22 6.07
CA GLY A 314 -12.69 -33.61 5.31
C GLY A 314 -13.11 -32.65 4.19
N SER A 315 -12.38 -31.55 3.97
CA SER A 315 -12.75 -30.54 2.97
C SER A 315 -12.59 -31.00 1.51
N GLY A 316 -11.67 -31.92 1.24
CA GLY A 316 -11.24 -32.28 -0.10
C GLY A 316 -10.24 -31.32 -0.75
N PHE A 317 -9.71 -30.36 0.03
CA PHE A 317 -8.65 -29.43 -0.37
C PHE A 317 -7.37 -29.70 0.44
N ASP A 318 -6.24 -29.51 -0.22
CA ASP A 318 -4.93 -29.56 0.40
C ASP A 318 -4.65 -28.27 1.17
N LYS A 319 -3.68 -28.36 2.10
CA LYS A 319 -3.04 -27.20 2.73
C LYS A 319 -1.96 -26.68 1.77
N GLY A 320 -2.41 -25.99 0.72
CA GLY A 320 -1.54 -25.40 -0.30
C GLY A 320 -0.67 -24.33 0.34
N HIS A 321 0.65 -24.45 0.20
CA HIS A 321 1.58 -23.44 0.71
C HIS A 321 1.61 -22.24 -0.24
N ASN A 322 1.85 -21.05 0.28
CA ASN A 322 2.22 -19.91 -0.56
C ASN A 322 3.74 -19.90 -0.78
N CYS A 323 4.53 -19.61 0.27
CA CYS A 323 5.96 -19.90 0.28
C CYS A 323 6.17 -21.40 0.56
N PRO A 324 6.67 -22.22 -0.38
CA PRO A 324 6.69 -23.67 -0.23
C PRO A 324 7.84 -24.14 0.65
N SER A 325 7.63 -25.24 1.37
CA SER A 325 8.61 -25.82 2.30
C SER A 325 9.99 -26.07 1.65
N ALA A 326 10.03 -26.45 0.37
CA ALA A 326 11.28 -26.71 -0.36
C ALA A 326 12.09 -25.46 -0.75
N ASP A 327 11.53 -24.24 -0.61
CA ASP A 327 12.22 -22.96 -0.83
C ASP A 327 12.91 -22.46 0.47
N ARG A 328 12.72 -23.17 1.59
CA ARG A 328 13.28 -22.86 2.92
C ARG A 328 13.79 -24.14 3.57
N THR A 329 14.98 -24.57 3.17
CA THR A 329 15.64 -25.79 3.68
C THR A 329 17.05 -25.54 4.22
N ARG A 330 17.46 -24.27 4.38
CA ARG A 330 18.72 -23.90 5.05
C ARG A 330 18.76 -24.39 6.51
N GLU A 331 17.77 -24.00 7.32
CA GLU A 331 17.64 -24.38 8.73
C GLU A 331 16.29 -25.04 9.03
N LEU A 332 16.23 -25.77 10.16
CA LEU A 332 14.98 -26.36 10.67
C LEU A 332 13.90 -25.31 10.92
N ASP A 333 14.27 -24.18 11.53
CA ASP A 333 13.34 -23.09 11.86
C ASP A 333 12.81 -22.38 10.60
N ASP A 334 13.64 -22.23 9.57
CA ASP A 334 13.22 -21.67 8.29
C ASP A 334 12.17 -22.57 7.61
N ASN A 335 12.39 -23.89 7.66
CA ASN A 335 11.43 -24.85 7.13
C ASN A 335 10.13 -24.87 7.95
N SER A 336 10.24 -24.93 9.28
CA SER A 336 9.10 -24.88 10.21
C SER A 336 8.24 -23.63 10.02
N ALA A 337 8.84 -22.48 9.70
CA ALA A 337 8.09 -21.25 9.43
C ALA A 337 7.11 -21.40 8.26
N THR A 338 7.43 -22.19 7.22
CA THR A 338 6.54 -22.41 6.08
C THR A 338 5.24 -23.14 6.44
N PHE A 339 5.19 -23.85 7.57
CA PHE A 339 4.02 -24.60 8.04
C PHE A 339 3.06 -23.78 8.92
N LEU A 340 3.31 -22.49 9.13
CA LEU A 340 2.36 -21.60 9.78
C LEU A 340 1.08 -21.49 8.92
N MET A 341 -0.11 -21.63 9.52
CA MET A 341 -1.37 -21.62 8.77
C MET A 341 -1.66 -20.28 8.07
N THR A 342 -1.00 -19.19 8.48
CA THR A 342 -0.99 -17.89 7.76
C THR A 342 -0.28 -17.94 6.41
N ASN A 343 0.45 -19.00 6.09
CA ASN A 343 1.05 -19.27 4.78
C ASN A 343 0.20 -20.23 3.92
N MET A 344 -1.02 -20.61 4.35
CA MET A 344 -1.83 -21.66 3.70
C MET A 344 -3.04 -21.10 2.91
N LEU A 345 -3.45 -21.83 1.87
CA LEU A 345 -4.74 -21.66 1.19
C LEU A 345 -5.39 -23.02 0.85
N PRO A 346 -6.73 -23.14 0.76
CA PRO A 346 -7.41 -24.34 0.27
C PRO A 346 -7.14 -24.56 -1.22
N GLN A 347 -6.25 -25.50 -1.54
CA GLN A 347 -5.82 -25.76 -2.93
C GLN A 347 -6.36 -27.11 -3.42
N ALA A 348 -6.86 -27.16 -4.64
CA ALA A 348 -7.29 -28.40 -5.28
C ALA A 348 -6.08 -29.34 -5.44
N GLY A 349 -6.25 -30.63 -5.15
CA GLY A 349 -5.15 -31.60 -5.12
C GLY A 349 -4.34 -31.66 -6.43
N ASN A 350 -5.01 -31.71 -7.59
CA ASN A 350 -4.32 -31.67 -8.88
C ASN A 350 -3.64 -30.33 -9.18
N ASN A 351 -4.12 -29.21 -8.64
CA ASN A 351 -3.41 -27.94 -8.73
C ASN A 351 -2.13 -28.00 -7.89
N ASN A 352 -2.25 -28.22 -6.58
CA ASN A 352 -1.14 -28.28 -5.62
C ASN A 352 -0.06 -29.30 -6.03
N GLN A 353 -0.45 -30.57 -6.20
CA GLN A 353 0.48 -31.70 -6.29
C GLN A 353 1.08 -31.93 -7.69
N ARG A 354 0.57 -31.22 -8.72
CA ARG A 354 1.02 -31.42 -10.11
C ARG A 354 1.39 -30.08 -10.75
N THR A 355 0.40 -29.25 -11.06
CA THR A 355 0.61 -27.99 -11.78
C THR A 355 1.51 -27.04 -10.99
N TRP A 356 1.21 -26.85 -9.71
CA TRP A 356 1.92 -25.94 -8.82
C TRP A 356 3.31 -26.48 -8.45
N SER A 357 3.41 -27.74 -8.01
CA SER A 357 4.70 -28.40 -7.74
C SER A 357 5.65 -28.29 -8.94
N SER A 358 5.14 -28.52 -10.16
CA SER A 358 5.96 -28.42 -11.40
C SER A 358 6.45 -27.00 -11.70
N LEU A 359 5.73 -25.95 -11.27
CA LEU A 359 6.18 -24.56 -11.37
C LEU A 359 7.26 -24.27 -10.31
N GLU A 360 7.05 -24.72 -9.08
CA GLU A 360 7.97 -24.50 -7.97
C GLU A 360 9.30 -25.27 -8.14
N GLU A 361 9.24 -26.50 -8.64
CA GLU A 361 10.42 -27.27 -9.05
C GLU A 361 11.20 -26.56 -10.17
N TRP A 362 10.48 -25.99 -11.15
CA TRP A 362 11.10 -25.20 -12.21
C TRP A 362 11.80 -23.95 -11.66
N THR A 363 11.17 -23.21 -10.74
CA THR A 363 11.75 -22.04 -10.07
C THR A 363 13.03 -22.40 -9.34
N ARG A 364 13.01 -23.43 -8.48
CA ARG A 364 14.21 -23.92 -7.79
C ARG A 364 15.31 -24.39 -8.77
N ALA A 365 14.93 -24.97 -9.91
CA ALA A 365 15.90 -25.33 -10.94
C ALA A 365 16.54 -24.11 -11.63
N GLN A 366 15.87 -22.94 -11.70
CA GLN A 366 16.51 -21.69 -12.13
C GLN A 366 17.48 -21.18 -11.07
N VAL A 367 17.10 -21.25 -9.79
CA VAL A 367 17.97 -20.87 -8.67
C VAL A 367 19.27 -21.69 -8.65
N GLN A 368 19.16 -23.00 -8.85
CA GLN A 368 20.36 -23.86 -8.94
C GLN A 368 21.27 -23.51 -10.13
N ARG A 369 20.74 -22.90 -11.21
CA ARG A 369 21.51 -22.36 -12.34
C ARG A 369 22.15 -20.98 -12.06
N GLY A 370 22.08 -20.46 -10.83
CA GLY A 370 22.64 -19.15 -10.47
C GLY A 370 21.73 -17.98 -10.81
N GLN A 371 20.42 -18.20 -10.87
CA GLN A 371 19.45 -17.12 -10.73
C GLN A 371 19.17 -16.88 -9.25
N GLU A 372 18.85 -15.64 -8.93
CA GLU A 372 17.98 -15.31 -7.82
C GLU A 372 16.56 -15.09 -8.35
N VAL A 373 15.55 -15.26 -7.50
CA VAL A 373 14.16 -15.05 -7.86
C VAL A 373 13.42 -14.33 -6.75
N TYR A 374 12.82 -13.19 -7.08
CA TYR A 374 11.77 -12.60 -6.26
C TYR A 374 10.45 -13.26 -6.65
N VAL A 375 9.73 -13.78 -5.67
CA VAL A 375 8.45 -14.48 -5.85
C VAL A 375 7.36 -13.73 -5.11
N ILE A 376 6.26 -13.42 -5.80
CA ILE A 376 5.03 -12.95 -5.19
C ILE A 376 3.92 -13.92 -5.60
N MET A 377 3.21 -14.49 -4.62
CA MET A 377 2.13 -15.44 -4.84
C MET A 377 0.87 -14.98 -4.13
N GLY A 378 -0.30 -15.34 -4.64
CA GLY A 378 -1.55 -15.15 -3.91
C GLY A 378 -2.71 -15.92 -4.53
N SER A 379 -3.92 -15.53 -4.11
CA SER A 379 -5.14 -16.15 -4.62
C SER A 379 -6.33 -15.19 -4.56
N TYR A 380 -7.26 -15.32 -5.51
CA TYR A 380 -8.43 -14.45 -5.61
C TYR A 380 -9.70 -15.21 -6.05
N GLY A 381 -10.82 -14.48 -6.05
CA GLY A 381 -12.15 -15.04 -6.28
C GLY A 381 -12.60 -16.00 -5.17
N LYS A 382 -13.74 -16.64 -5.39
CA LYS A 382 -14.35 -17.57 -4.43
C LYS A 382 -14.97 -18.75 -5.17
N GLY A 383 -14.59 -19.97 -4.81
CA GLY A 383 -15.12 -21.18 -5.42
C GLY A 383 -14.09 -21.99 -6.20
N GLY A 384 -13.58 -23.07 -5.61
CA GLY A 384 -12.73 -24.05 -6.27
C GLY A 384 -13.34 -25.45 -6.19
N THR A 385 -12.76 -26.42 -6.89
CA THR A 385 -13.19 -27.83 -6.87
C THR A 385 -12.13 -28.71 -6.24
N GLY A 386 -12.44 -29.28 -5.07
CA GLY A 386 -11.60 -30.25 -4.38
C GLY A 386 -11.96 -31.69 -4.74
N THR A 387 -11.33 -32.68 -4.11
CA THR A 387 -11.72 -34.09 -4.28
C THR A 387 -13.14 -34.37 -3.79
N ASN A 388 -13.62 -33.59 -2.82
CA ASN A 388 -14.98 -33.64 -2.28
C ASN A 388 -15.92 -32.60 -2.94
N GLY A 389 -15.65 -32.25 -4.20
CA GLY A 389 -16.48 -31.36 -5.02
C GLY A 389 -16.22 -29.86 -4.83
N PHE A 390 -17.10 -29.05 -5.42
CA PHE A 390 -17.01 -27.60 -5.39
C PHE A 390 -17.27 -27.03 -3.99
N LYS A 391 -16.46 -26.06 -3.57
CA LYS A 391 -16.63 -25.31 -2.31
C LYS A 391 -16.22 -23.86 -2.47
N THR A 392 -16.96 -22.97 -1.82
CA THR A 392 -16.65 -21.54 -1.69
C THR A 392 -15.95 -21.20 -0.37
N THR A 393 -16.12 -22.05 0.64
CA THR A 393 -15.53 -21.95 1.98
C THR A 393 -15.35 -23.35 2.58
N ILE A 394 -14.46 -23.45 3.56
CA ILE A 394 -14.29 -24.60 4.46
C ILE A 394 -14.35 -24.10 5.92
N ASP A 395 -14.14 -25.00 6.89
CA ASP A 395 -14.09 -24.67 8.33
C ASP A 395 -15.26 -23.80 8.82
N ASN A 396 -16.49 -24.26 8.59
CA ASN A 396 -17.73 -23.54 8.94
C ASN A 396 -17.87 -22.12 8.36
N GLY A 397 -17.10 -21.79 7.32
CA GLY A 397 -17.09 -20.46 6.69
C GLY A 397 -15.84 -19.63 6.99
N HIS A 398 -15.02 -20.02 7.97
CA HIS A 398 -13.87 -19.23 8.43
C HIS A 398 -12.69 -19.20 7.45
N VAL A 399 -12.59 -20.17 6.53
CA VAL A 399 -11.55 -20.19 5.51
C VAL A 399 -12.19 -20.19 4.13
N THR A 400 -11.86 -19.19 3.31
CA THR A 400 -12.33 -19.02 1.94
C THR A 400 -11.57 -19.93 1.00
N VAL A 401 -12.30 -20.64 0.14
CA VAL A 401 -11.70 -21.39 -0.98
C VAL A 401 -11.56 -20.42 -2.16
N PRO A 402 -10.35 -20.06 -2.58
CA PRO A 402 -10.17 -19.17 -3.71
C PRO A 402 -10.59 -19.87 -5.01
N ALA A 403 -11.00 -19.08 -6.00
CA ALA A 403 -11.28 -19.62 -7.33
C ALA A 403 -10.00 -19.79 -8.16
N ARG A 404 -9.00 -18.92 -7.93
CA ARG A 404 -7.78 -18.86 -8.72
C ARG A 404 -6.55 -18.64 -7.86
N VAL A 405 -5.44 -19.22 -8.28
CA VAL A 405 -4.13 -19.19 -7.58
C VAL A 405 -3.08 -18.71 -8.57
N TRP A 406 -2.36 -17.64 -8.20
CA TRP A 406 -1.45 -16.92 -9.08
C TRP A 406 -0.06 -16.74 -8.46
N LYS A 407 0.96 -16.63 -9.30
CA LYS A 407 2.36 -16.43 -8.90
C LYS A 407 3.11 -15.63 -9.96
N VAL A 408 3.83 -14.61 -9.52
CA VAL A 408 4.78 -13.81 -10.28
C VAL A 408 6.20 -14.21 -9.85
N LEU A 409 7.04 -14.48 -10.83
CA LEU A 409 8.46 -14.75 -10.68
C LEU A 409 9.24 -13.66 -11.42
N VAL A 410 10.16 -12.99 -10.73
CA VAL A 410 11.10 -12.06 -11.35
C VAL A 410 12.49 -12.68 -11.21
N LEU A 411 12.99 -13.24 -12.32
CA LEU A 411 14.22 -14.02 -12.37
C LEU A 411 15.36 -13.18 -12.95
N LEU A 412 16.51 -13.19 -12.30
CA LEU A 412 17.72 -12.52 -12.73
C LEU A 412 18.96 -13.29 -12.21
N PRO A 413 20.14 -13.17 -12.84
CA PRO A 413 21.37 -13.75 -12.28
C PRO A 413 21.66 -13.20 -10.88
N GLU A 414 22.15 -14.02 -9.95
CA GLU A 414 22.52 -13.58 -8.59
C GLU A 414 23.44 -12.34 -8.64
N GLY A 415 23.09 -11.26 -7.94
CA GLY A 415 23.80 -9.98 -8.03
C GLY A 415 23.41 -8.93 -6.98
N SER A 416 23.23 -7.68 -7.43
CA SER A 416 22.83 -6.53 -6.60
C SER A 416 22.25 -5.42 -7.48
N ASN A 417 21.62 -4.42 -6.86
CA ASN A 417 20.90 -3.31 -7.50
C ASN A 417 19.74 -3.83 -8.36
N ASP A 418 18.96 -4.74 -7.80
CA ASP A 418 18.04 -5.59 -8.56
C ASP A 418 16.89 -4.79 -9.15
N VAL A 419 16.35 -3.83 -8.39
CA VAL A 419 15.36 -2.86 -8.86
C VAL A 419 15.85 -2.15 -10.13
N GLN A 420 17.13 -1.77 -10.19
CA GLN A 420 17.74 -1.12 -11.36
C GLN A 420 17.97 -2.11 -12.51
N ARG A 421 18.38 -3.35 -12.23
CA ARG A 421 18.56 -4.41 -13.25
C ARG A 421 17.23 -4.82 -13.88
N ILE A 422 16.18 -4.99 -13.07
CA ILE A 422 14.80 -5.24 -13.50
C ILE A 422 14.31 -4.07 -14.34
N ALA A 423 14.43 -2.83 -13.84
CA ALA A 423 14.03 -1.63 -14.58
C ALA A 423 14.76 -1.48 -15.93
N ALA A 424 16.03 -1.89 -16.01
CA ALA A 424 16.80 -1.93 -17.25
C ALA A 424 16.41 -3.09 -18.21
N GLY A 425 15.45 -3.94 -17.85
CA GLY A 425 15.01 -5.08 -18.66
C GLY A 425 15.94 -6.29 -18.64
N GLN A 426 16.78 -6.43 -17.61
CA GLN A 426 17.72 -7.54 -17.48
C GLN A 426 17.11 -8.80 -16.82
N ALA A 427 15.91 -8.68 -16.26
CA ALA A 427 15.19 -9.78 -15.61
C ALA A 427 14.17 -10.42 -16.57
N ARG A 428 13.96 -11.73 -16.42
CA ARG A 428 12.81 -12.44 -17.00
C ARG A 428 11.66 -12.38 -16.00
N LEU A 429 10.56 -11.75 -16.38
CA LEU A 429 9.33 -11.71 -15.59
C LEU A 429 8.40 -12.81 -16.12
N LEU A 430 7.84 -13.62 -15.23
CA LEU A 430 6.94 -14.72 -15.56
C LEU A 430 5.77 -14.73 -14.57
N ALA A 431 4.57 -14.51 -15.07
CA ALA A 431 3.32 -14.56 -14.29
C ALA A 431 2.46 -15.74 -14.73
N VAL A 432 1.89 -16.46 -13.75
CA VAL A 432 0.99 -17.61 -13.96
C VAL A 432 -0.28 -17.43 -13.12
N ASP A 433 -1.43 -17.74 -13.71
CA ASP A 433 -2.74 -17.72 -13.04
C ASP A 433 -3.53 -19.01 -13.35
N THR A 434 -3.69 -19.88 -12.35
CA THR A 434 -4.33 -21.20 -12.48
C THR A 434 -5.73 -21.25 -11.86
N PRO A 435 -6.67 -22.03 -12.45
CA PRO A 435 -7.93 -22.35 -11.78
C PRO A 435 -7.67 -23.29 -10.59
N ASN A 436 -8.35 -23.05 -9.46
CA ASN A 436 -8.25 -23.88 -8.26
C ASN A 436 -9.18 -25.11 -8.36
N ASP A 437 -8.92 -25.98 -9.34
CA ASP A 437 -9.83 -27.05 -9.76
C ASP A 437 -9.10 -28.39 -9.98
N GLN A 438 -9.80 -29.51 -9.81
CA GLN A 438 -9.25 -30.84 -10.10
C GLN A 438 -9.03 -31.10 -11.60
N THR A 439 -9.68 -30.36 -12.49
CA THR A 439 -9.55 -30.49 -13.96
C THR A 439 -8.34 -29.76 -14.54
N VAL A 440 -7.56 -29.06 -13.69
CA VAL A 440 -6.38 -28.30 -14.12
C VAL A 440 -5.33 -29.18 -14.80
N SER A 441 -4.81 -28.70 -15.94
CA SER A 441 -3.68 -29.32 -16.66
C SER A 441 -2.40 -29.30 -15.81
N PRO A 442 -1.58 -30.37 -15.81
CA PRO A 442 -0.31 -30.41 -15.09
C PRO A 442 0.76 -29.51 -15.72
N ASP A 443 0.60 -29.13 -16.99
CA ASP A 443 1.50 -28.19 -17.64
C ASP A 443 1.11 -26.75 -17.27
N TRP A 444 1.83 -26.18 -16.30
CA TRP A 444 1.61 -24.82 -15.82
C TRP A 444 1.85 -23.75 -16.89
N SER A 445 2.64 -24.04 -17.94
CA SER A 445 3.10 -23.03 -18.90
C SER A 445 2.01 -22.48 -19.83
N GLN A 446 0.87 -23.18 -19.92
CA GLN A 446 -0.34 -22.71 -20.62
C GLN A 446 -1.15 -21.68 -19.82
N TYR A 447 -0.87 -21.52 -18.53
CA TYR A 447 -1.54 -20.56 -17.64
C TYR A 447 -0.73 -19.27 -17.46
N ARG A 448 0.23 -19.01 -18.35
CA ARG A 448 1.00 -17.77 -18.35
C ARG A 448 0.11 -16.58 -18.74
N VAL A 449 0.26 -15.49 -18.00
CA VAL A 449 -0.46 -14.23 -18.16
C VAL A 449 0.53 -13.06 -18.07
N SER A 450 0.05 -11.84 -18.27
CA SER A 450 0.80 -10.62 -17.94
C SER A 450 0.66 -10.31 -16.44
N ILE A 451 1.51 -9.46 -15.90
CA ILE A 451 1.38 -9.00 -14.51
C ILE A 451 0.16 -8.08 -14.40
N ASP A 452 -0.05 -7.17 -15.36
CA ASP A 452 -1.27 -6.34 -15.50
C ASP A 452 -2.56 -7.16 -15.36
N ALA A 453 -2.59 -8.39 -15.89
CA ALA A 453 -3.78 -9.24 -15.83
C ALA A 453 -4.05 -9.77 -14.40
N ILE A 454 -2.99 -10.01 -13.61
CA ILE A 454 -3.12 -10.35 -12.19
C ILE A 454 -3.53 -9.10 -11.40
N GLU A 455 -2.93 -7.95 -11.67
CA GLU A 455 -3.30 -6.68 -11.01
C GLU A 455 -4.76 -6.32 -11.26
N ALA A 456 -5.21 -6.35 -12.51
CA ALA A 456 -6.60 -6.09 -12.89
C ALA A 456 -7.60 -7.07 -12.23
N ALA A 457 -7.17 -8.30 -11.95
CA ALA A 457 -7.99 -9.32 -11.29
C ALA A 457 -7.96 -9.26 -9.74
N THR A 458 -6.95 -8.59 -9.15
CA THR A 458 -6.68 -8.62 -7.70
C THR A 458 -6.76 -7.25 -7.01
N GLY A 459 -6.60 -6.16 -7.75
CA GLY A 459 -6.47 -4.79 -7.22
C GLY A 459 -5.11 -4.52 -6.56
N LEU A 460 -4.08 -5.30 -6.87
CA LEU A 460 -2.72 -5.15 -6.35
C LEU A 460 -1.85 -4.26 -7.27
N ASP A 461 -0.84 -3.61 -6.68
CA ASP A 461 0.27 -2.88 -7.32
C ASP A 461 1.55 -3.71 -7.10
N LEU A 462 1.70 -4.72 -7.95
CA LEU A 462 2.80 -5.66 -7.97
C LEU A 462 4.06 -4.94 -8.46
N LEU A 463 5.21 -5.34 -7.89
CA LEU A 463 6.49 -4.73 -8.21
C LEU A 463 6.57 -3.20 -7.96
N SER A 464 5.72 -2.63 -7.09
CA SER A 464 5.61 -1.20 -6.70
C SER A 464 6.89 -0.41 -6.34
N LYS A 465 8.06 -1.05 -6.24
CA LYS A 465 9.38 -0.36 -6.15
C LYS A 465 10.09 -0.19 -7.49
N ILE A 466 9.63 -0.85 -8.55
CA ILE A 466 10.10 -0.65 -9.93
C ILE A 466 9.57 0.72 -10.42
N PRO A 467 10.36 1.53 -11.13
CA PRO A 467 9.88 2.81 -11.65
C PRO A 467 8.71 2.61 -12.64
N LEU A 468 7.66 3.43 -12.54
CA LEU A 468 6.42 3.31 -13.33
C LEU A 468 6.66 3.05 -14.83
N ALA A 469 7.53 3.83 -15.49
CA ALA A 469 7.84 3.67 -16.92
C ALA A 469 8.55 2.34 -17.29
N ALA A 470 9.05 1.61 -16.29
CA ALA A 470 9.51 0.24 -16.45
C ALA A 470 8.40 -0.77 -16.13
N GLN A 471 7.53 -0.52 -15.14
CA GLN A 471 6.30 -1.31 -14.90
C GLN A 471 5.44 -1.35 -16.18
N ASP A 472 5.01 -0.18 -16.68
CA ASP A 472 4.21 0.02 -17.91
C ASP A 472 4.70 -0.80 -19.12
N ARG A 473 6.03 -1.02 -19.21
CA ARG A 473 6.70 -1.70 -20.31
C ARG A 473 6.90 -3.20 -20.06
N LEU A 474 7.11 -3.61 -18.82
CA LEU A 474 7.48 -4.97 -18.44
C LEU A 474 6.25 -5.81 -18.05
N GLU A 475 5.31 -5.21 -17.32
CA GLU A 475 4.21 -5.92 -16.66
C GLU A 475 3.10 -6.27 -17.65
N ALA A 476 2.92 -5.46 -18.70
CA ALA A 476 2.04 -5.71 -19.83
C ALA A 476 2.44 -6.93 -20.70
N GLN A 477 3.64 -7.50 -20.49
CA GLN A 477 4.15 -8.60 -21.31
C GLN A 477 3.76 -9.96 -20.74
N VAL A 478 3.41 -10.90 -21.63
CA VAL A 478 3.28 -12.32 -21.28
C VAL A 478 4.60 -13.02 -21.58
N ASP A 479 5.14 -13.78 -20.62
CA ASP A 479 6.33 -14.61 -20.85
C ASP A 479 6.05 -15.64 -21.95
N THR A 480 6.83 -15.58 -23.02
CA THR A 480 6.79 -16.55 -24.14
C THR A 480 8.02 -17.44 -24.21
N ALA A 481 9.06 -17.15 -23.41
CA ALA A 481 10.33 -17.87 -23.48
C ALA A 481 10.19 -19.36 -23.07
N PRO A 482 11.11 -20.24 -23.50
CA PRO A 482 11.05 -21.66 -23.17
C PRO A 482 11.05 -21.94 -21.67
N THR A 483 10.38 -23.02 -21.29
CA THR A 483 10.26 -23.52 -19.91
C THR A 483 10.77 -24.95 -19.76
N ARG A 484 11.13 -25.60 -20.87
CA ARG A 484 11.68 -26.96 -20.99
C ARG A 484 12.75 -26.97 -22.08
#